data_AF-A0A523XNA0-F1
#
_entry.id   AF-A0A523XNA0-F1
#
_cell.length_a   1.000
_cell.length_b   1.000
_cell.length_c   1.000
_cell.angle_alpha   90.00
_cell.angle_beta   90.00
_cell.angle_gamma   90.00
#
_symmetry.space_group_name_H-M   'P 1'
#
loop_
_entity.id
_entity.type
_entity.pdbx_description
1 polymer ?
#
loop_
_entity_poly.entity_id
_entity_poly.type
_entity_poly.pdbx_seq_one_letter_code
_entity_poly.pdbx_strand_id
1 'polypeptide(L)'
;MMPNKTYELRNLYFQQSQYSAEQAKPDYPLFLQWPDKGYFEKFKPDADLLQKALSPLEKSVTNSIADQVFGNLKQIEYFDLKHSANLFYERCRLHKQHIQEIDRRHIEIQERKFGVEINNFPDRARRLSNLEGQLLQLDSQRRDEELAFWKDTVELRQKLFESAAQYKAANHRYSVFSDVEAKY
;
A
#
# COMPACT_ATOMS: atom_id res chain seq x y z
N MET A 1 -27.46 -15.27 26.66
CA MET A 1 -26.42 -14.61 25.85
C MET A 1 -27.11 -13.62 24.92
N MET A 2 -26.83 -12.32 25.05
CA MET A 2 -27.36 -11.32 24.12
C MET A 2 -26.56 -11.38 22.82
N PRO A 3 -27.19 -11.52 21.63
CA PRO A 3 -26.49 -11.51 20.36
C PRO A 3 -25.90 -10.11 20.09
N ASN A 4 -24.62 -10.07 19.74
CA ASN A 4 -23.91 -8.84 19.44
C ASN A 4 -24.30 -8.35 18.04
N LYS A 5 -25.39 -7.56 17.99
CA LYS A 5 -25.98 -7.00 16.76
C LYS A 5 -24.96 -6.28 15.87
N THR A 6 -23.90 -5.73 16.45
CA THR A 6 -22.83 -5.05 15.73
C THR A 6 -22.00 -6.01 14.88
N TYR A 7 -21.82 -7.25 15.34
CA TYR A 7 -21.11 -8.30 14.60
C TYR A 7 -21.94 -8.79 13.40
N GLU A 8 -23.24 -8.98 13.60
CA GLU A 8 -24.17 -9.42 12.55
C GLU A 8 -24.30 -8.37 11.44
N LEU A 9 -24.42 -7.08 11.80
CA LEU A 9 -24.45 -5.98 10.83
C LEU A 9 -23.16 -5.90 10.01
N ARG A 10 -22.00 -6.16 10.63
CA ARG A 10 -20.71 -6.15 9.93
C ARG A 10 -20.58 -7.32 8.96
N ASN A 11 -21.08 -8.50 9.33
CA ASN A 11 -21.11 -9.66 8.45
C ASN A 11 -22.06 -9.48 7.27
N LEU A 12 -23.24 -8.89 7.50
CA LEU A 12 -24.18 -8.57 6.41
C LEU A 12 -23.58 -7.55 5.44
N TYR A 13 -22.90 -6.52 5.96
CA TYR A 13 -22.20 -5.54 5.12
C TYR A 13 -21.06 -6.18 4.32
N PHE A 14 -20.34 -7.14 4.91
CA PHE A 14 -19.29 -7.87 4.22
C PHE A 14 -19.87 -8.73 3.09
N GLN A 15 -20.91 -9.53 3.38
CA GLN A 15 -21.61 -10.41 2.43
C GLN A 15 -22.34 -9.68 1.29
N GLN A 16 -22.74 -8.42 1.49
CA GLN A 16 -23.36 -7.60 0.43
C GLN A 16 -22.34 -6.77 -0.36
N SER A 17 -21.09 -6.70 0.09
CA SER A 17 -20.04 -6.02 -0.65
C SER A 17 -19.58 -6.87 -1.83
N GLN A 18 -19.19 -6.22 -2.93
CA GLN A 18 -18.54 -6.86 -4.09
C GLN A 18 -17.21 -7.55 -3.73
N TYR A 19 -16.71 -7.40 -2.50
CA TYR A 19 -15.53 -8.07 -1.98
C TYR A 19 -15.83 -9.46 -1.38
N SER A 20 -17.11 -9.86 -1.28
CA SER A 20 -17.52 -11.18 -0.76
C SER A 20 -17.69 -12.26 -1.83
N ALA A 21 -17.60 -11.91 -3.11
CA ALA A 21 -17.56 -12.91 -4.16
C ALA A 21 -16.31 -13.77 -3.95
N GLU A 22 -16.52 -15.07 -3.69
CA GLU A 22 -15.44 -16.05 -3.77
C GLU A 22 -14.80 -15.88 -5.15
N GLN A 23 -13.58 -15.35 -5.17
CA GLN A 23 -12.84 -15.15 -6.40
C GLN A 23 -12.63 -16.54 -7.01
N ALA A 24 -13.21 -16.77 -8.18
CA ALA A 24 -12.99 -17.98 -8.94
C ALA A 24 -11.48 -18.19 -9.09
N LYS A 25 -10.98 -19.35 -8.64
CA LYS A 25 -9.57 -19.68 -8.78
C LYS A 25 -9.24 -19.66 -10.28
N PRO A 26 -8.24 -18.86 -10.71
CA PRO A 26 -7.85 -18.85 -12.10
C PRO A 26 -7.34 -20.22 -12.52
N ASP A 27 -7.76 -20.68 -13.71
CA ASP A 27 -7.48 -22.01 -14.27
C ASP A 27 -6.05 -22.11 -14.87
N TYR A 28 -5.24 -21.06 -14.72
CA TYR A 28 -3.88 -20.97 -15.23
C TYR A 28 -2.89 -21.10 -14.07
N PRO A 29 -1.74 -21.76 -14.27
CA PRO A 29 -0.70 -21.81 -13.24
C PRO A 29 -0.27 -20.37 -12.94
N LEU A 30 -0.51 -19.94 -11.69
CA LEU A 30 0.02 -18.69 -11.17
C LEU A 30 1.52 -18.68 -11.47
N PHE A 31 1.97 -17.71 -12.27
CA PHE A 31 3.39 -17.54 -12.63
C PHE A 31 4.30 -17.44 -11.39
N LEU A 32 3.69 -17.14 -10.23
CA LEU A 32 4.29 -17.13 -8.91
C LEU A 32 3.54 -18.15 -8.04
N GLN A 33 4.15 -19.32 -7.80
CA GLN A 33 3.74 -20.16 -6.67
C GLN A 33 4.04 -19.38 -5.38
N TRP A 34 3.01 -18.76 -4.80
CA TRP A 34 3.17 -17.98 -3.58
C TRP A 34 3.46 -18.92 -2.41
N PRO A 35 4.59 -18.77 -1.68
CA PRO A 35 4.76 -19.42 -0.39
C PRO A 35 3.57 -19.16 0.55
N ASP A 36 3.07 -20.24 1.13
CA ASP A 36 1.97 -20.20 2.07
C ASP A 36 2.40 -19.49 3.38
N LYS A 37 1.97 -18.23 3.49
CA LYS A 37 2.00 -17.35 4.68
C LYS A 37 3.33 -16.61 4.93
N GLY A 38 3.20 -15.34 5.34
CA GLY A 38 4.32 -14.52 5.82
C GLY A 38 4.38 -13.11 5.22
N TYR A 39 5.58 -12.52 5.19
CA TYR A 39 5.90 -11.20 4.62
C TYR A 39 5.27 -10.98 3.24
N PHE A 40 5.19 -12.07 2.48
CA PHE A 40 4.78 -12.06 1.10
C PHE A 40 3.28 -11.86 0.83
N GLU A 41 2.43 -12.07 1.84
CA GLU A 41 0.99 -11.86 1.67
C GLU A 41 0.65 -10.41 1.34
N LYS A 42 1.50 -9.47 1.76
CA LYS A 42 1.36 -8.04 1.46
C LYS A 42 1.55 -7.72 -0.02
N PHE A 43 2.22 -8.59 -0.79
CA PHE A 43 2.41 -8.42 -2.23
C PHE A 43 1.37 -9.17 -3.06
N LYS A 44 0.42 -9.90 -2.44
CA LYS A 44 -0.68 -10.53 -3.18
C LYS A 44 -1.42 -9.53 -4.08
N PRO A 45 -1.79 -8.32 -3.63
CA PRO A 45 -2.45 -7.34 -4.50
C PRO A 45 -1.61 -6.94 -5.72
N ASP A 46 -0.30 -6.75 -5.54
CA ASP A 46 0.60 -6.39 -6.64
C ASP A 46 0.86 -7.57 -7.58
N ALA A 47 0.96 -8.79 -7.05
CA ALA A 47 1.06 -10.01 -7.84
C ALA A 47 -0.22 -10.24 -8.67
N ASP A 48 -1.39 -9.98 -8.09
CA ASP A 48 -2.68 -10.05 -8.80
C ASP A 48 -2.75 -8.99 -9.91
N LEU A 49 -2.23 -7.78 -9.66
CA LEU A 49 -2.15 -6.73 -10.68
C LEU A 49 -1.18 -7.10 -11.79
N LEU A 50 -0.02 -7.63 -11.46
CA LEU A 50 0.96 -8.10 -12.42
C LEU A 50 0.39 -9.24 -13.26
N GLN A 51 -0.29 -10.21 -12.63
CA GLN A 51 -0.96 -11.28 -13.35
C GLN A 51 -2.01 -10.72 -14.30
N LYS A 52 -2.82 -9.75 -13.87
CA LYS A 52 -3.82 -9.12 -14.73
C LYS A 52 -3.20 -8.29 -15.86
N ALA A 53 -2.05 -7.67 -15.65
CA ALA A 53 -1.33 -6.92 -16.68
C ALA A 53 -0.68 -7.85 -17.73
N LEU A 54 -0.23 -9.02 -17.31
CA LEU A 54 0.37 -10.03 -18.20
C LEU A 54 -0.67 -10.92 -18.87
N SER A 55 -1.87 -11.03 -18.30
CA SER A 55 -2.95 -11.83 -18.87
C SER A 55 -3.51 -11.11 -20.10
N PRO A 56 -3.65 -11.78 -21.24
CA PRO A 56 -4.30 -11.19 -22.40
C PRO A 56 -5.72 -10.78 -22.02
N LEU A 57 -6.12 -9.55 -22.38
CA LEU A 57 -7.48 -9.05 -22.19
C LEU A 57 -8.45 -10.08 -22.79
N GLU A 58 -9.35 -10.62 -21.97
CA GLU A 58 -10.48 -11.40 -22.48
C GLU A 58 -11.18 -10.52 -23.51
N LYS A 59 -11.26 -11.00 -24.77
CA LYS A 59 -11.91 -10.25 -25.85
C LYS A 59 -13.27 -9.79 -25.35
N SER A 60 -13.47 -8.48 -25.20
CA SER A 60 -14.73 -8.00 -24.67
C SER A 60 -15.87 -8.48 -25.58
N VAL A 61 -16.99 -8.85 -24.96
CA VAL A 61 -18.19 -9.33 -25.65
C VAL A 61 -18.70 -8.27 -26.65
N THR A 62 -18.34 -7.00 -26.43
CA THR A 62 -18.50 -5.90 -27.35
C THR A 62 -17.38 -5.94 -28.39
N ASN A 63 -17.67 -6.32 -29.63
CA ASN A 63 -16.75 -6.29 -30.78
C ASN A 63 -16.30 -4.85 -31.18
N SER A 64 -16.06 -3.96 -30.21
CA SER A 64 -15.66 -2.58 -30.44
C SER A 64 -14.22 -2.52 -30.95
N ILE A 65 -14.04 -1.85 -32.08
CA ILE A 65 -12.73 -1.56 -32.68
C ILE A 65 -11.89 -0.74 -31.69
N ALA A 66 -12.51 0.18 -30.94
CA ALA A 66 -11.81 0.97 -29.92
C ALA A 66 -11.18 0.08 -28.83
N ASP A 67 -11.86 -0.99 -28.43
CA ASP A 67 -11.34 -1.95 -27.46
C ASP A 67 -10.24 -2.84 -28.04
N GLN A 68 -10.38 -3.26 -29.30
CA GLN A 68 -9.34 -4.03 -30.00
C GLN A 68 -8.02 -3.25 -30.15
N VAL A 69 -8.10 -1.94 -30.40
CA VAL A 69 -6.92 -1.09 -30.65
C VAL A 69 -6.35 -0.52 -29.36
N PHE A 70 -7.19 -0.02 -28.45
CA PHE A 70 -6.75 0.73 -27.27
C PHE A 70 -7.04 0.04 -25.93
N GLY A 71 -7.87 -1.01 -25.91
CA GLY A 71 -8.28 -1.68 -24.67
C GLY A 71 -7.08 -2.20 -23.87
N ASN A 72 -6.17 -2.92 -24.54
CA ASN A 72 -4.96 -3.46 -23.90
C ASN A 72 -4.06 -2.34 -23.34
N LEU A 73 -3.78 -1.30 -24.13
CA LEU A 73 -2.96 -0.17 -23.68
C LEU A 73 -3.59 0.52 -22.45
N LYS A 74 -4.90 0.81 -22.51
CA LYS A 74 -5.62 1.43 -21.39
C LYS A 74 -5.55 0.57 -20.12
N GLN A 75 -5.62 -0.75 -20.27
CA GLN A 75 -5.58 -1.68 -19.15
C GLN A 75 -4.17 -1.77 -18.52
N ILE A 76 -3.12 -1.85 -19.33
CA ILE A 76 -1.73 -1.85 -18.86
C ILE A 76 -1.45 -0.56 -18.07
N GLU A 77 -1.76 0.60 -18.65
CA GLU A 77 -1.55 1.90 -18.01
C GLU A 77 -2.36 2.06 -16.70
N TYR A 78 -3.56 1.44 -16.65
CA TYR A 78 -4.34 1.37 -15.41
C TYR A 78 -3.64 0.54 -14.33
N PHE A 79 -3.07 -0.62 -14.69
CA PHE A 79 -2.36 -1.47 -13.75
C PHE A 79 -1.08 -0.82 -13.25
N ASP A 80 -0.33 -0.15 -14.13
CA ASP A 80 0.88 0.60 -13.76
C ASP A 80 0.57 1.74 -12.78
N LEU A 81 -0.49 2.51 -13.05
CA LEU A 81 -0.97 3.54 -12.13
C LEU A 81 -1.38 2.94 -10.77
N LYS A 82 -2.14 1.83 -10.79
CA LYS A 82 -2.62 1.19 -9.57
C LYS A 82 -1.49 0.59 -8.75
N HIS A 83 -0.51 -0.04 -9.39
CA HIS A 83 0.67 -0.57 -8.73
C HIS A 83 1.50 0.55 -8.09
N SER A 84 1.75 1.64 -8.82
CA SER A 84 2.47 2.80 -8.27
C SER A 84 1.74 3.41 -7.07
N ALA A 85 0.40 3.43 -7.08
CA ALA A 85 -0.41 3.89 -5.96
C ALA A 85 -0.31 2.97 -4.74
N ASN A 86 -0.31 1.65 -4.96
CA ASN A 86 -0.11 0.67 -3.89
C ASN A 86 1.26 0.82 -3.23
N LEU A 87 2.34 0.95 -4.03
CA LEU A 87 3.69 1.15 -3.50
C LEU A 87 3.77 2.41 -2.63
N PHE A 88 3.18 3.51 -3.09
CA PHE A 88 3.12 4.75 -2.33
C PHE A 88 2.34 4.60 -1.01
N TYR A 89 1.19 3.92 -1.06
CA TYR A 89 0.40 3.63 0.14
C TYR A 89 1.17 2.78 1.15
N GLU A 90 1.79 1.70 0.70
CA GLU A 90 2.56 0.81 1.57
C GLU A 90 3.77 1.52 2.20
N ARG A 91 4.46 2.39 1.44
CA ARG A 91 5.55 3.19 1.99
C ARG A 91 5.06 4.18 3.06
N CYS A 92 3.93 4.85 2.83
CA CYS A 92 3.29 5.72 3.83
C CYS A 92 2.90 4.94 5.09
N ARG A 93 2.34 3.74 4.92
CA ARG A 93 1.94 2.87 6.02
C ARG A 93 3.14 2.43 6.85
N LEU A 94 4.22 2.00 6.20
CA LEU A 94 5.46 1.57 6.86
C LEU A 94 6.11 2.73 7.62
N HIS A 95 6.20 3.90 7.00
CA HIS A 95 6.73 5.10 7.64
C HIS A 95 5.97 5.43 8.93
N LYS A 96 4.63 5.43 8.86
CA LYS A 96 3.78 5.65 10.04
C LYS A 96 4.05 4.63 11.14
N GLN A 97 4.23 3.35 10.80
CA GLN A 97 4.56 2.30 11.77
C GLN A 97 5.92 2.54 12.44
N HIS A 98 6.95 2.89 11.67
CA HIS A 98 8.29 3.19 12.20
C HIS A 98 8.27 4.40 13.14
N ILE A 99 7.62 5.50 12.75
CA ILE A 99 7.50 6.69 13.60
C ILE A 99 6.77 6.35 14.90
N GLN A 100 5.66 5.63 14.84
CA GLN A 100 4.93 5.20 16.04
C GLN A 100 5.77 4.32 16.96
N GLU A 101 6.61 3.44 16.41
CA GLU A 101 7.52 2.63 17.21
C GLU A 101 8.61 3.48 17.88
N ILE A 102 9.18 4.43 17.15
CA ILE A 102 10.18 5.37 17.68
C ILE A 102 9.57 6.20 18.82
N ASP A 103 8.39 6.78 18.60
CA ASP A 103 7.68 7.59 19.60
C ASP A 103 7.37 6.78 20.86
N ARG A 104 6.91 5.53 20.71
CA ARG A 104 6.66 4.63 21.83
C ARG A 104 7.94 4.40 22.64
N ARG A 105 9.05 4.05 21.98
CA ARG A 105 10.35 3.84 22.65
C ARG A 105 10.85 5.10 23.32
N HIS A 106 10.61 6.27 22.71
CA HIS A 106 10.98 7.56 23.27
C HIS A 106 10.25 7.81 24.59
N ILE A 107 8.94 7.58 24.64
CA ILE A 107 8.13 7.68 25.87
C ILE A 107 8.65 6.69 26.93
N GLU A 108 8.87 5.42 26.57
CA GLU A 108 9.38 4.40 27.49
C GLU A 108 10.74 4.80 28.12
N ILE A 109 11.63 5.43 27.35
CA ILE A 109 12.93 5.90 27.84
C ILE A 109 12.78 7.16 28.69
N GLN A 110 11.87 8.07 28.34
CA GLN A 110 11.57 9.25 29.15
C GLN A 110 10.99 8.87 30.52
N GLU A 111 10.08 7.91 30.58
CA GLU A 111 9.53 7.38 31.84
C GLU A 111 10.63 6.78 32.72
N ARG A 112 11.55 6.01 32.12
CA ARG A 112 12.72 5.46 32.83
C ARG A 112 13.64 6.57 33.33
N LYS A 113 13.88 7.61 32.53
CA LYS A 113 14.70 8.77 32.91
C LYS A 113 14.10 9.47 34.13
N PHE A 114 12.81 9.78 34.07
CA PHE A 114 12.06 10.37 35.19
C PHE A 114 12.15 9.51 36.46
N GLY A 115 12.00 8.18 36.32
CA GLY A 115 12.16 7.26 37.44
C GLY A 115 13.56 7.27 38.08
N VAL A 116 14.61 7.45 37.28
CA VAL A 116 16.01 7.60 37.77
C VAL A 116 16.27 8.99 38.35
N GLU A 117 15.56 10.03 37.89
CA GLU A 117 15.69 11.39 38.43
C GLU A 117 15.09 11.52 39.83
N ILE A 118 13.95 10.87 40.08
CA ILE A 118 13.27 10.89 41.38
C ILE A 118 13.99 10.01 42.40
N ASN A 119 14.47 8.86 41.97
CA ASN A 119 15.09 7.89 42.87
C ASN A 119 16.59 8.16 43.01
N ASN A 120 17.05 8.35 44.24
CA ASN A 120 18.45 8.63 44.52
C ASN A 120 19.28 7.32 44.52
N PHE A 121 19.53 6.76 43.33
CA PHE A 121 20.32 5.55 43.16
C PHE A 121 21.83 5.85 43.17
N PRO A 122 22.68 4.95 43.71
CA PRO A 122 24.09 4.93 43.36
C PRO A 122 24.22 4.74 41.84
N ASP A 123 25.13 5.47 41.19
CA ASP A 123 25.32 5.57 39.73
C ASP A 123 24.24 6.34 38.93
N ARG A 124 23.45 7.21 39.57
CA ARG A 124 22.45 8.07 38.92
C ARG A 124 23.00 8.79 37.67
N ALA A 125 24.14 9.45 37.78
CA ALA A 125 24.72 10.23 36.67
C ALA A 125 25.02 9.36 35.43
N ARG A 126 25.57 8.15 35.64
CA ARG A 126 25.86 7.21 34.56
C ARG A 126 24.59 6.71 33.89
N ARG A 127 23.56 6.38 34.68
CA ARG A 127 22.26 5.91 34.15
C ARG A 127 21.55 7.01 33.36
N LEU A 128 21.55 8.25 33.85
CA LEU A 128 20.97 9.38 33.13
C LEU A 128 21.69 9.65 31.81
N SER A 129 23.03 9.67 31.83
CA SER A 129 23.83 9.86 30.61
C SER A 129 23.55 8.77 29.56
N ASN A 130 23.41 7.50 29.99
CA ASN A 130 23.04 6.42 29.08
C ASN A 130 21.64 6.60 28.47
N LEU A 131 20.65 6.98 29.29
CA LEU A 131 19.27 7.21 28.81
C LEU A 131 19.18 8.42 27.87
N GLU A 132 19.93 9.48 28.17
CA GLU A 132 20.07 10.64 27.27
C GLU A 132 20.72 10.25 25.94
N GLY A 133 21.76 9.41 25.97
CA GLY A 133 22.35 8.85 24.76
C GLY A 133 21.35 8.04 23.93
N GLN A 134 20.49 7.25 24.56
CA GLN A 134 19.42 6.50 23.88
C GLN A 134 18.36 7.42 23.26
N LEU A 135 17.96 8.50 23.95
CA LEU A 135 17.03 9.49 23.39
C LEU A 135 17.62 10.17 22.15
N LEU A 136 18.89 10.60 22.22
CA LEU A 136 19.58 11.20 21.07
C LEU A 136 19.69 10.22 19.87
N GLN A 137 19.89 8.93 20.14
CA GLN A 137 19.89 7.90 19.11
C GLN A 137 18.51 7.75 18.45
N LEU A 138 17.42 7.74 19.22
CA LEU A 138 16.07 7.71 18.69
C LEU A 138 15.75 8.96 17.84
N ASP A 139 16.19 10.13 18.28
CA ASP A 139 16.05 11.38 17.51
C ASP A 139 16.84 11.36 16.19
N SER A 140 18.01 10.72 16.18
CA SER A 140 18.75 10.47 14.94
C SER A 140 17.98 9.52 14.03
N GLN A 141 17.53 8.37 14.56
CA GLN A 141 16.78 7.36 13.79
C GLN A 141 15.50 7.94 13.20
N ARG A 142 14.80 8.82 13.94
CA ARG A 142 13.62 9.51 13.45
C ARG A 142 13.93 10.38 12.24
N ARG A 143 14.98 11.20 12.33
CA ARG A 143 15.42 12.07 11.23
C ARG A 143 15.86 11.26 10.01
N ASP A 144 16.58 10.18 10.23
CA ASP A 144 17.02 9.28 9.17
C ASP A 144 15.84 8.62 8.45
N GLU A 145 14.82 8.17 9.20
CA GLU A 145 13.58 7.63 8.63
C GLU A 145 12.77 8.71 7.88
N GLU A 146 12.66 9.92 8.42
CA GLU A 146 12.00 11.05 7.73
C GLU A 146 12.70 11.39 6.41
N LEU A 147 14.03 11.43 6.39
CA LEU A 147 14.82 11.67 5.19
C LEU A 147 14.69 10.53 4.17
N ALA A 148 14.74 9.27 4.62
CA ALA A 148 14.54 8.11 3.76
C ALA A 148 13.14 8.11 3.15
N PHE A 149 12.11 8.34 3.95
CA PHE A 149 10.73 8.45 3.48
C PHE A 149 10.57 9.56 2.45
N TRP A 150 11.18 10.72 2.68
CA TRP A 150 11.12 11.82 1.73
C TRP A 150 11.76 11.44 0.38
N LYS A 151 12.94 10.82 0.39
CA LYS A 151 13.60 10.33 -0.84
C LYS A 151 12.73 9.34 -1.60
N ASP A 152 12.27 8.29 -0.92
CA ASP A 152 11.46 7.23 -1.54
C ASP A 152 10.15 7.80 -2.12
N THR A 153 9.49 8.70 -1.38
CA THR A 153 8.20 9.25 -1.81
C THR A 153 8.30 10.29 -2.90
N VAL A 154 9.43 10.98 -3.07
CA VAL A 154 9.63 11.89 -4.22
C VAL A 154 9.62 11.08 -5.51
N GLU A 155 10.38 9.98 -5.56
CA GLU A 155 10.43 9.09 -6.73
C GLU A 155 9.07 8.45 -7.02
N LEU A 156 8.38 7.95 -5.98
CA LEU A 156 7.06 7.34 -6.12
C LEU A 156 5.99 8.34 -6.57
N ARG A 157 6.03 9.58 -6.06
CA ARG A 157 5.10 10.64 -6.50
C ARG A 157 5.33 11.02 -7.96
N GLN A 158 6.59 11.12 -8.39
CA GLN A 158 6.92 11.40 -9.79
C GLN A 158 6.37 10.31 -10.71
N LYS A 159 6.62 9.04 -10.39
CA LYS A 159 6.07 7.89 -11.14
C LYS A 159 4.55 7.89 -11.17
N LEU A 160 3.90 8.21 -10.04
CA LEU A 160 2.45 8.34 -9.96
C LEU A 160 1.89 9.39 -10.90
N PHE A 161 2.52 10.58 -10.99
CA PHE A 161 2.09 11.62 -11.92
C PHE A 161 2.26 11.19 -13.37
N GLU A 162 3.36 10.52 -13.69
CA GLU A 162 3.63 9.99 -15.03
C GLU A 162 2.61 8.93 -15.43
N SER A 163 2.41 7.89 -14.62
CA SER A 163 1.42 6.84 -14.88
C SER A 163 -0.01 7.39 -14.93
N ALA A 164 -0.35 8.39 -14.11
CA ALA A 164 -1.67 9.01 -14.16
C ALA A 164 -1.89 9.79 -15.47
N ALA A 165 -0.86 10.48 -15.95
CA ALA A 165 -0.91 11.19 -17.23
C ALA A 165 -1.03 10.20 -18.40
N GLN A 166 -0.28 9.11 -18.38
CA GLN A 166 -0.33 8.07 -19.40
C GLN A 166 -1.69 7.37 -19.44
N TYR A 167 -2.21 6.96 -18.28
CA TYR A 167 -3.55 6.37 -18.18
C TYR A 167 -4.64 7.33 -18.68
N LYS A 168 -4.57 8.61 -18.30
CA LYS A 168 -5.52 9.64 -18.78
C LYS A 168 -5.46 9.77 -20.30
N ALA A 169 -4.27 9.79 -20.89
CA ALA A 169 -4.08 9.86 -22.34
C ALA A 169 -4.62 8.60 -23.03
N ALA A 170 -4.34 7.41 -22.51
CA ALA A 170 -4.84 6.14 -23.04
C ALA A 170 -6.38 6.07 -22.97
N ASN A 171 -6.97 6.46 -21.84
CA ASN A 171 -8.42 6.51 -21.68
C ASN A 171 -9.07 7.56 -22.60
N HIS A 172 -8.41 8.71 -22.83
CA HIS A 172 -8.91 9.71 -23.78
C HIS A 172 -8.90 9.18 -25.22
N ARG A 173 -7.81 8.53 -25.66
CA ARG A 173 -7.73 7.89 -26.99
C ARG A 173 -8.83 6.85 -27.18
N TYR A 174 -9.03 6.00 -26.17
CA TYR A 174 -10.12 5.02 -26.15
C TYR A 174 -11.49 5.70 -26.29
N SER A 175 -11.77 6.74 -25.49
CA SER A 175 -13.06 7.45 -25.51
C SER A 175 -13.33 8.09 -26.87
N VAL A 176 -12.36 8.80 -27.45
CA VAL A 176 -12.52 9.47 -28.75
C VAL A 176 -12.84 8.45 -29.85
N PHE A 177 -12.15 7.31 -29.86
CA PHE A 177 -12.42 6.26 -30.86
C PHE A 177 -13.76 5.56 -30.63
N SER A 178 -14.12 5.28 -29.38
CA SER A 178 -15.40 4.67 -29.03
C SER A 178 -16.59 5.58 -29.40
N ASP A 179 -16.45 6.89 -29.19
CA ASP A 179 -17.46 7.89 -29.55
C ASP A 179 -17.63 8.05 -31.07
N VAL A 180 -16.56 7.82 -31.84
CA VAL A 180 -16.62 7.79 -33.31
C VAL A 180 -17.29 6.51 -33.78
N GLU A 181 -16.91 5.36 -33.21
CA GLU A 181 -17.50 4.06 -33.54
C GLU A 181 -19.00 4.02 -33.26
N ALA A 182 -19.46 4.59 -32.14
CA ALA A 182 -20.89 4.62 -31.78
C ALA A 182 -21.77 5.46 -32.73
N LYS A 183 -21.16 6.27 -33.62
CA LYS A 183 -21.88 7.09 -34.62
C LYS A 183 -22.06 6.39 -35.97
N TYR A 184 -21.47 5.21 -36.15
CA TYR A 184 -21.58 4.38 -37.35
C TYR A 184 -22.36 3.10 -37.07
#